data_AF-A0A522JWX7-F1
#
_entry.id   AF-A0A522JWX7-F1
#
_cell.length_a   1.000
_cell.length_b   1.000
_cell.length_c   1.000
_cell.angle_alpha   90.00
_cell.angle_beta   90.00
_cell.angle_gamma   90.00
#
_symmetry.space_group_name_H-M   'P 1'
#
loop_
_entity.id
_entity.type
_entity.pdbx_description
1 polymer ?
#
loop_
_entity_poly.entity_id
_entity_poly.type
_entity_poly.pdbx_seq_one_letter_code
_entity_poly.pdbx_strand_id
1 'polypeptide(L)'
;SWFGPEPFTDALAERLARGDIHPSGPLWGQGEPPSGGEVAELERELAAANTDLADGLVAARMDQERRALRLLPQNLTWRWLADDALELAFELPAGAYATVVMRELAKSEE
;
A
#
# COMPACT_ATOMS: atom_id res chain seq x y z
N SER A 1 9.36 -6.77 -5.27
CA SER A 1 10.61 -6.83 -4.48
C SER A 1 10.56 -5.78 -3.41
N TRP A 2 11.09 -6.06 -2.22
CA TRP A 2 11.21 -5.13 -1.10
C TRP A 2 12.67 -5.12 -0.63
N PHE A 3 13.07 -4.09 0.12
CA PHE A 3 14.41 -3.95 0.66
C PHE A 3 14.35 -3.26 2.04
N GLY A 4 15.45 -3.31 2.78
CA GLY A 4 15.53 -2.84 4.16
C GLY A 4 15.22 -3.95 5.18
N PRO A 5 15.24 -3.64 6.49
CA PRO A 5 15.37 -2.30 7.07
C PRO A 5 16.81 -1.79 6.94
N GLU A 6 16.97 -0.55 6.46
CA GLU A 6 18.24 0.15 6.36
C GLU A 6 18.07 1.61 6.83
N PRO A 7 19.14 2.32 7.23
CA PRO A 7 19.05 3.71 7.66
C PRO A 7 18.42 4.59 6.58
N PHE A 8 17.54 5.51 6.98
CA PHE A 8 16.92 6.45 6.06
C PHE A 8 17.94 7.52 5.65
N THR A 9 18.38 7.46 4.39
CA THR A 9 19.37 8.38 3.81
C THR A 9 18.72 9.39 2.88
N ASP A 10 19.44 10.47 2.55
CA ASP A 10 18.98 11.47 1.57
C ASP A 10 18.68 10.83 0.20
N ALA A 11 19.46 9.82 -0.20
CA ALA A 11 19.20 9.07 -1.43
C ALA A 11 17.86 8.32 -1.38
N LEU A 12 17.51 7.70 -0.25
CA LEU A 12 16.19 7.09 -0.07
C LEU A 12 15.09 8.14 -0.01
N ALA A 13 15.32 9.29 0.61
CA ALA A 13 14.37 10.40 0.65
C ALA A 13 14.05 10.92 -0.77
N GLU A 14 15.05 11.11 -1.63
CA GLU A 14 14.84 11.51 -3.01
C GLU A 14 14.07 10.45 -3.82
N ARG A 15 14.43 9.17 -3.67
CA ARG A 15 13.73 8.06 -4.34
C ARG A 15 12.28 7.98 -3.90
N LEU A 16 12.02 8.18 -2.60
CA LEU A 16 10.69 8.21 -2.03
C LEU A 16 9.85 9.37 -2.59
N ALA A 17 10.47 10.56 -2.70
CA ALA A 17 9.83 11.77 -3.22
C ALA A 17 9.47 11.66 -4.71
N ARG A 18 10.32 11.02 -5.51
CA ARG A 18 10.07 10.76 -6.94
C ARG A 18 9.17 9.54 -7.20
N GLY A 19 8.77 8.80 -6.15
CA GLY A 19 7.91 7.62 -6.27
C GLY A 19 8.61 6.36 -6.80
N ASP A 20 9.95 6.29 -6.76
CA ASP A 20 10.71 5.09 -7.11
C ASP A 20 10.60 3.99 -6.04
N ILE A 21 10.40 4.40 -4.78
CA ILE A 21 10.16 3.51 -3.65
C ILE A 21 8.92 3.94 -2.89
N HIS A 22 8.28 2.99 -2.21
CA HIS A 22 7.12 3.25 -1.37
C HIS A 22 7.26 2.55 -0.02
N PRO A 23 6.76 3.17 1.07
CA PRO A 23 6.49 2.43 2.29
C PRO A 23 5.57 1.26 1.96
N SER A 24 5.78 0.15 2.64
CA SER A 24 4.98 -1.06 2.49
C SER A 24 4.33 -1.46 3.80
N GLY A 25 3.29 -2.28 3.73
CA GLY A 25 2.69 -2.98 4.86
C GLY A 25 2.72 -4.49 4.63
N PRO A 26 2.44 -5.27 5.68
CA PRO A 26 2.53 -6.73 5.61
C PRO A 26 1.35 -7.30 4.84
N LEU A 27 1.63 -8.25 3.96
CA LEU A 27 0.71 -9.32 3.65
C LEU A 27 1.13 -10.50 4.53
N TRP A 28 0.36 -10.72 5.59
CA TRP A 28 0.77 -11.59 6.70
C TRP A 28 0.89 -13.05 6.25
N GLY A 29 1.93 -13.72 6.76
CA GLY A 29 2.24 -15.09 6.43
C GLY A 29 3.14 -15.75 7.47
N GLN A 30 3.79 -16.84 7.08
CA GLN A 30 4.67 -17.62 7.94
C GLN A 30 5.99 -16.92 8.24
N GLY A 31 6.47 -17.09 9.47
CA GLY A 31 7.76 -16.56 9.90
C GLY A 31 7.70 -15.09 10.31
N GLU A 32 8.87 -14.54 10.61
CA GLU A 32 8.99 -13.17 11.10
C GLU A 32 8.81 -12.15 9.97
N PRO A 33 8.05 -11.07 10.19
CA PRO A 33 7.97 -9.98 9.23
C PRO A 33 9.37 -9.33 9.07
N PRO A 34 9.71 -8.86 7.86
CA PRO A 34 11.03 -8.27 7.62
C PRO A 34 11.15 -6.84 8.20
N SER A 35 10.07 -6.27 8.73
CA SER A 35 10.08 -4.96 9.38
C SER A 35 10.93 -4.99 10.67
N GLY A 36 11.45 -3.83 11.06
CA GLY A 36 12.22 -3.66 12.30
C GLY A 36 11.71 -2.48 13.12
N GLY A 37 12.15 -2.39 14.38
CA GLY A 37 11.82 -1.30 15.29
C GLY A 37 10.32 -1.13 15.53
N GLU A 38 9.86 0.11 15.61
CA GLU A 38 8.46 0.47 15.93
C GLU A 38 7.45 -0.13 14.93
N VAL A 39 7.83 -0.27 13.66
CA VAL A 39 6.95 -0.85 12.63
C VAL A 39 6.74 -2.35 12.87
N ALA A 40 7.77 -3.07 13.31
CA ALA A 40 7.63 -4.50 13.62
C ALA A 40 6.73 -4.73 14.84
N GLU A 41 6.82 -3.86 15.85
CA GLU A 41 5.92 -3.90 17.01
C GLU A 41 4.47 -3.64 16.59
N LEU A 42 4.24 -2.61 15.76
CA LEU A 42 2.90 -2.30 15.24
C LEU A 42 2.31 -3.46 14.43
N GLU A 43 3.10 -4.07 13.54
CA GLU A 43 2.64 -5.20 12.73
C GLU A 43 2.29 -6.41 13.61
N ARG A 44 3.09 -6.70 14.64
CA ARG A 44 2.79 -7.78 15.62
C ARG A 44 1.58 -7.47 16.48
N GLU A 45 1.39 -6.23 16.90
CA GLU A 45 0.21 -5.81 17.67
C GLU A 45 -1.07 -6.02 16.85
N LEU A 46 -1.06 -5.64 15.57
CA LEU A 46 -2.20 -5.84 14.67
C LEU A 46 -2.49 -7.33 14.43
N ALA A 47 -1.46 -8.16 14.27
CA ALA A 47 -1.63 -9.60 14.16
C ALA A 47 -2.21 -10.21 15.45
N ALA A 48 -1.73 -9.77 16.62
CA ALA A 48 -2.24 -10.20 17.93
C ALA A 48 -3.68 -9.74 18.19
N ALA A 49 -4.13 -8.63 17.60
CA ALA A 49 -5.52 -8.19 17.67
C ALA A 49 -6.45 -8.99 16.73
N ASN A 50 -5.91 -9.73 15.76
CA ASN A 50 -6.65 -10.46 14.73
C ASN A 50 -6.11 -11.91 14.58
N THR A 51 -5.97 -12.62 15.70
CA THR A 51 -5.29 -13.93 15.75
C THR A 51 -5.93 -14.99 14.87
N ASP A 52 -7.26 -14.97 14.71
CA ASP A 52 -7.99 -15.90 13.86
C ASP A 52 -7.56 -15.81 12.38
N LEU A 53 -7.41 -14.58 11.88
CA LEU A 53 -6.92 -14.32 10.53
C LEU A 53 -5.42 -14.61 10.42
N ALA A 54 -4.62 -14.15 11.38
CA ALA A 54 -3.17 -14.33 11.36
C ALA A 54 -2.78 -15.81 11.37
N ASP A 55 -3.32 -16.59 12.31
CA ASP A 55 -3.07 -18.03 12.43
C ASP A 55 -3.62 -18.79 11.22
N GLY A 56 -4.76 -18.36 10.68
CA GLY A 56 -5.34 -18.91 9.46
C GLY A 56 -4.41 -18.78 8.25
N LEU A 57 -3.80 -17.60 8.06
CA LEU A 57 -2.84 -17.35 6.98
C LEU A 57 -1.55 -18.18 7.15
N VAL A 58 -1.06 -18.30 8.39
CA VAL A 58 0.09 -19.17 8.70
C VAL A 58 -0.24 -20.64 8.43
N ALA A 59 -1.41 -21.13 8.85
CA ALA A 59 -1.85 -22.50 8.61
C ALA A 59 -2.04 -22.81 7.12
N ALA A 60 -2.48 -21.82 6.35
CA ALA A 60 -2.58 -21.89 4.89
C ALA A 60 -1.23 -21.84 4.17
N ARG A 61 -0.12 -21.67 4.91
CA ARG A 61 1.25 -21.57 4.37
C ARG A 61 1.45 -20.41 3.41
N MET A 62 0.82 -19.27 3.70
CA MET A 62 1.12 -18.03 3.01
C MET A 62 2.50 -17.52 3.40
N ASP A 63 3.28 -17.05 2.43
CA ASP A 63 4.58 -16.43 2.70
C ASP A 63 4.40 -15.01 3.22
N GLN A 64 5.36 -14.53 4.03
CA GLN A 64 5.41 -13.12 4.40
C GLN A 64 5.73 -12.28 3.17
N GLU A 65 4.80 -11.42 2.78
CA GLU A 65 4.94 -10.54 1.62
C GLU A 65 4.76 -9.07 2.01
N ARG A 66 5.12 -8.17 1.09
CA ARG A 66 5.06 -6.72 1.28
C ARG A 66 4.28 -6.09 0.17
N ARG A 67 3.29 -5.26 0.52
CA ARG A 67 2.51 -4.47 -0.43
C ARG A 67 2.76 -2.99 -0.22
N ALA A 68 2.96 -2.24 -1.30
CA ALA A 68 3.08 -0.79 -1.24
C ALA A 68 1.81 -0.16 -0.65
N LEU A 69 1.99 0.81 0.26
CA LEU A 69 0.90 1.54 0.93
C LEU A 69 0.53 2.85 0.20
N ARG A 70 1.19 3.14 -0.92
CA ARG A 70 0.90 4.29 -1.77
C ARG A 70 0.63 3.79 -3.18
N LEU A 71 -0.32 4.44 -3.85
CA LEU A 71 -0.60 4.28 -5.26
C LEU A 71 -0.52 5.66 -5.92
N LEU A 72 0.27 5.78 -6.97
CA LEU A 72 0.40 7.01 -7.75
C LEU A 72 -0.16 6.75 -9.16
N PRO A 73 -1.34 7.27 -9.50
CA PRO A 73 -1.88 7.19 -10.85
C PRO A 73 -0.92 7.87 -11.84
N GLN A 74 -0.62 7.20 -12.94
CA GLN A 74 0.24 7.75 -13.99
C GLN A 74 -0.62 8.45 -15.04
N ASN A 75 -0.05 9.46 -15.70
CA ASN A 75 -0.69 10.18 -16.81
C ASN A 75 -2.11 10.68 -16.47
N LEU A 76 -2.33 11.13 -15.22
CA LEU A 76 -3.62 11.63 -14.79
C LEU A 76 -4.00 12.89 -15.57
N THR A 77 -5.13 12.81 -16.26
CA THR A 77 -5.77 13.91 -16.97
C THR A 77 -7.23 13.98 -16.58
N TRP A 78 -7.79 15.18 -16.63
CA TRP A 78 -9.19 15.38 -16.29
C TRP A 78 -9.80 16.50 -17.14
N ARG A 79 -11.11 16.40 -17.33
CA ARG A 79 -11.91 17.50 -17.89
C ARG A 79 -13.32 17.46 -17.34
N TRP A 80 -13.88 18.64 -17.10
CA TRP A 80 -15.30 18.80 -16.82
C TRP A 80 -16.06 18.70 -18.13
N LEU A 81 -17.03 17.80 -18.20
CA LEU A 81 -17.96 17.67 -19.32
C LEU A 81 -19.21 18.54 -19.11
N ALA A 82 -19.56 18.80 -17.86
CA ALA A 82 -20.60 19.70 -17.37
C ALA A 82 -20.29 20.11 -15.92
N ASP A 83 -21.14 20.92 -15.29
CA ASP A 83 -20.95 21.39 -13.90
C ASP A 83 -20.95 20.24 -12.87
N ASP A 84 -21.57 19.11 -13.20
CA ASP A 84 -21.73 17.92 -12.33
C ASP A 84 -21.09 16.64 -12.91
N ALA A 85 -20.33 16.76 -14.00
CA ALA A 85 -19.74 15.61 -14.70
C ALA A 85 -18.24 15.80 -14.92
N LEU A 86 -17.43 15.02 -14.19
CA LEU A 86 -15.97 14.99 -14.32
C LEU A 86 -15.54 13.71 -15.04
N GLU A 87 -14.80 13.85 -16.14
CA GLU A 87 -14.10 12.75 -16.79
C GLU A 87 -12.64 12.70 -16.29
N LEU A 88 -12.19 11.51 -15.92
CA LEU A 88 -10.83 11.22 -15.47
C LEU A 88 -10.23 10.13 -16.35
N ALA A 89 -8.97 10.31 -16.74
CA ALA A 89 -8.19 9.27 -17.40
C ALA A 89 -6.82 9.17 -16.73
N PHE A 90 -6.42 7.95 -16.37
CA PHE A 90 -5.15 7.65 -15.71
C PHE A 90 -4.79 6.17 -15.91
N GLU A 91 -3.52 5.86 -15.72
CA GLU A 91 -2.99 4.51 -15.78
C GLU A 91 -2.65 4.01 -14.37
N LEU A 92 -2.93 2.73 -14.12
CA LEU A 92 -2.64 2.06 -12.86
C LEU A 92 -1.77 0.82 -13.09
N PRO A 93 -0.87 0.48 -12.16
CA PRO A 93 -0.15 -0.79 -12.19
C PRO A 93 -1.12 -1.96 -12.00
N ALA A 94 -0.70 -3.15 -12.44
CA ALA A 94 -1.47 -4.37 -12.24
C ALA A 94 -1.77 -4.62 -10.75
N GLY A 95 -3.00 -5.04 -10.45
CA GLY A 95 -3.45 -5.30 -9.08
C GLY A 95 -3.84 -4.05 -8.28
N ALA A 96 -3.88 -2.87 -8.89
CA ALA A 96 -4.53 -1.67 -8.36
C ALA A 96 -5.93 -1.48 -8.98
N TYR A 97 -6.81 -0.80 -8.24
CA TYR A 97 -8.21 -0.60 -8.64
C TYR A 97 -8.51 0.88 -8.80
N ALA A 98 -9.19 1.29 -9.87
CA ALA A 98 -9.58 2.68 -10.09
C ALA A 98 -10.45 3.24 -8.94
N THR A 99 -11.20 2.39 -8.26
CA THR A 99 -12.04 2.76 -7.11
C THR A 99 -11.24 3.36 -5.96
N VAL A 100 -9.99 2.97 -5.74
CA VAL A 100 -9.17 3.56 -4.67
C VAL A 100 -8.74 4.99 -5.00
N VAL A 101 -8.58 5.32 -6.29
CA VAL A 101 -8.36 6.71 -6.73
C VAL A 101 -9.63 7.52 -6.55
N MET A 102 -10.77 6.96 -6.95
CA MET A 102 -12.06 7.63 -6.82
C MET A 102 -12.43 7.94 -5.37
N ARG A 103 -12.13 7.03 -4.44
CA ARG A 103 -12.34 7.21 -3.00
C ARG A 103 -11.67 8.46 -2.44
N GLU A 104 -10.51 8.85 -2.98
CA GLU A 104 -9.78 10.04 -2.54
C GLU A 104 -10.32 11.34 -3.18
N LEU A 105 -11.11 11.25 -4.25
CA LEU A 105 -11.66 12.40 -4.98
C LEU A 105 -13.13 12.68 -4.64
N ALA A 106 -13.90 11.65 -4.32
CA ALA A 106 -15.32 11.76 -4.03
C ALA A 106 -15.71 10.80 -2.91
N LYS A 107 -16.61 11.27 -2.04
CA LYS A 107 -17.29 10.40 -1.09
C LYS A 107 -18.43 9.71 -1.82
N SER A 108 -18.39 8.39 -1.90
CA SER A 108 -19.62 7.63 -2.12
C SER A 108 -20.47 7.74 -0.87
N GLU A 109 -21.77 8.00 -1.00
CA GLU A 109 -22.66 7.76 0.12
C GLU A 109 -22.66 6.26 0.41
N GLU A 110 -22.53 5.91 1.70
CA GLU A 110 -22.64 4.54 2.21
C GLU A 110 -24.11 4.11 2.31
#